data_AF-A0A485P7A1-F1
#
_entry.id   AF-A0A485P7A1-F1
#
_cell.length_a   1.000
_cell.length_b   1.000
_cell.length_c   1.000
_cell.angle_alpha   90.00
_cell.angle_beta   90.00
_cell.angle_gamma   90.00
#
_symmetry.space_group_name_H-M   'P 1'
#
loop_
_entity.id
_entity.type
_entity.pdbx_description
1 polymer ?
#
loop_
_entity_poly.entity_id
_entity_poly.type
_entity_poly.pdbx_seq_one_letter_code
_entity_poly.pdbx_strand_id
1 'polypeptide(L)'
;MWVTVGLYLKEGHKVPQFHGKWPFSRFLFFQEPASAMASFLNGLASLVMLCRYHTSVPASSPMYPTCVAFAWVSLNAWFWSTVFHTKDTDLTEKMDYFCASTVILHSVYLCCVRTVGLQHPAVASAFRALLLLMLTAHVSYLSLVHFDYGYNLAANVAIGLVNVVWWLAWCLRNQRRLPHVRKCMVVVLLLQGLSLLELLDFPPFFWVLDAHAIWHISTIPVHVLFFSFLEDDSLYLLKESEAKFKLD
;
A
#
# COMPACT_ATOMS: atom_id res chain seq x y z
N MET A 1 -4.10 -32.07 3.27
CA MET A 1 -5.00 -30.93 3.02
C MET A 1 -6.11 -31.28 2.02
N TRP A 2 -5.82 -31.49 0.73
CA TRP A 2 -6.86 -31.71 -0.30
C TRP A 2 -7.78 -32.91 -0.07
N VAL A 3 -7.26 -34.00 0.50
CA VAL A 3 -8.08 -35.15 0.92
C VAL A 3 -9.13 -34.71 1.94
N THR A 4 -8.71 -33.96 2.96
CA THR A 4 -9.60 -33.41 4.00
C THR A 4 -10.64 -32.46 3.41
N VAL A 5 -10.23 -31.54 2.53
CA VAL A 5 -11.15 -30.64 1.82
C VAL A 5 -12.19 -31.43 1.01
N GLY A 6 -11.76 -32.49 0.31
CA GLY A 6 -12.67 -33.37 -0.43
C GLY A 6 -13.71 -34.07 0.44
N LEU A 7 -13.36 -34.46 1.67
CA LEU A 7 -14.31 -35.04 2.63
C LEU A 7 -15.37 -34.02 3.07
N TYR A 8 -14.97 -32.80 3.44
CA TYR A 8 -15.90 -31.72 3.78
C TYR A 8 -16.91 -31.45 2.64
N LEU A 9 -16.41 -31.34 1.40
CA LEU A 9 -17.26 -31.12 0.23
C LEU A 9 -18.21 -32.29 -0.03
N LYS A 10 -17.74 -33.54 0.14
CA LYS A 10 -18.55 -34.74 -0.05
C LYS A 10 -19.67 -34.86 0.98
N GLU A 11 -19.41 -34.44 2.21
CA GLU A 11 -20.38 -34.47 3.32
C GLU A 11 -21.31 -33.24 3.34
N GLY A 12 -21.11 -32.28 2.42
CA GLY A 12 -21.90 -31.04 2.35
C GLY A 12 -21.59 -30.04 3.46
N HIS A 13 -20.45 -30.20 4.14
CA HIS A 13 -19.98 -29.30 5.18
C HIS A 13 -19.23 -28.10 4.60
N LYS A 14 -19.26 -26.96 5.31
CA LYS A 14 -18.40 -25.81 4.98
C LYS A 14 -16.95 -26.17 5.29
N VAL A 15 -16.07 -25.92 4.33
CA VAL A 15 -14.62 -26.12 4.52
C VAL A 15 -14.12 -25.09 5.53
N PRO A 16 -13.41 -25.48 6.61
CA PRO A 16 -12.81 -24.54 7.54
C PRO A 16 -11.48 -23.99 7.03
N GLN A 17 -11.00 -22.92 7.64
CA GLN A 17 -9.61 -22.49 7.51
C GLN A 17 -8.67 -23.49 8.22
N PHE A 18 -7.51 -23.73 7.62
CA PHE A 18 -6.44 -24.56 8.20
C PHE A 18 -5.33 -23.62 8.69
N HIS A 19 -5.08 -23.60 10.00
CA HIS A 19 -4.13 -22.66 10.62
C HIS A 19 -4.42 -21.18 10.27
N GLY A 20 -5.70 -20.82 10.18
CA GLY A 20 -6.13 -19.46 9.84
C GLY A 20 -6.02 -19.10 8.35
N LYS A 21 -5.71 -20.04 7.45
CA LYS A 21 -5.64 -19.81 6.00
C LYS A 21 -6.64 -20.68 5.23
N TRP A 22 -7.19 -20.15 4.15
CA TRP A 22 -8.02 -20.91 3.22
C TRP A 22 -7.17 -21.88 2.37
N PRO A 23 -7.72 -23.03 1.94
CA PRO A 23 -7.02 -23.92 1.04
C PRO A 23 -7.03 -23.38 -0.41
N PHE A 24 -5.85 -23.33 -1.05
CA PHE A 24 -5.69 -22.87 -2.42
C PHE A 24 -5.20 -23.95 -3.37
N SER A 25 -5.73 -23.93 -4.60
CA SER A 25 -5.29 -24.75 -5.72
C SER A 25 -3.97 -24.22 -6.21
N ARG A 26 -2.92 -24.99 -5.95
CA ARG A 26 -1.55 -24.63 -6.34
C ARG A 26 -1.39 -24.83 -7.84
N PHE A 27 -0.70 -23.90 -8.49
CA PHE A 27 -0.34 -24.01 -9.90
C PHE A 27 1.18 -23.92 -10.03
N LEU A 28 1.81 -24.99 -10.53
CA LEU A 28 3.27 -25.14 -10.55
C LEU A 28 3.85 -24.95 -9.13
N PHE A 29 4.66 -23.90 -8.94
CA PHE A 29 5.28 -23.53 -7.66
C PHE A 29 4.56 -22.38 -6.94
N PHE A 30 3.46 -21.88 -7.48
CA PHE A 30 2.66 -20.81 -6.85
C PHE A 30 1.68 -21.39 -5.84
N GLN A 31 1.77 -20.91 -4.61
CA GLN A 31 0.83 -21.25 -3.55
C GLN A 31 -0.53 -20.56 -3.75
N GLU A 32 -0.52 -19.27 -4.09
CA GLU A 32 -1.70 -18.44 -4.36
C GLU A 32 -1.56 -17.78 -5.74
N PRO A 33 -1.93 -18.48 -6.84
CA PRO A 33 -1.63 -18.00 -8.19
C PRO A 33 -2.26 -16.64 -8.54
N ALA A 34 -3.50 -16.39 -8.08
CA ALA A 34 -4.17 -15.11 -8.34
C ALA A 34 -3.53 -13.95 -7.58
N SER A 35 -3.30 -14.12 -6.27
CA SER A 35 -2.62 -13.13 -5.43
C SER A 35 -1.22 -12.83 -5.96
N ALA A 36 -0.43 -13.84 -6.30
CA ALA A 36 0.93 -13.66 -6.81
C ALA A 36 0.98 -12.87 -8.14
N MET A 37 0.09 -13.21 -9.08
CA MET A 37 -0.01 -12.47 -10.35
C MET A 37 -0.48 -11.03 -10.13
N ALA A 38 -1.47 -10.82 -9.26
CA ALA A 38 -1.98 -9.49 -8.96
C ALA A 38 -0.94 -8.61 -8.26
N SER A 39 -0.17 -9.15 -7.31
CA SER A 39 0.97 -8.46 -6.69
C SER A 39 2.05 -8.11 -7.71
N PHE A 40 2.37 -9.02 -8.63
CA PHE A 40 3.34 -8.76 -9.70
C PHE A 40 2.87 -7.60 -10.60
N LEU A 41 1.59 -7.60 -10.99
CA LEU A 41 1.03 -6.54 -11.82
C LEU A 41 0.99 -5.19 -11.09
N ASN A 42 0.75 -5.17 -9.78
CA ASN A 42 0.91 -3.96 -8.98
C ASN A 42 2.36 -3.46 -9.00
N GLY A 43 3.34 -4.34 -8.80
CA GLY A 43 4.76 -4.00 -8.89
C GLY A 43 5.14 -3.43 -10.27
N LEU A 44 4.65 -4.06 -11.34
CA LEU A 44 4.84 -3.55 -12.70
C LEU A 44 4.19 -2.18 -12.90
N ALA A 45 2.98 -1.97 -12.38
CA ALA A 45 2.32 -0.67 -12.41
C ALA A 45 3.13 0.39 -11.65
N SER A 46 3.66 0.06 -10.46
CA SER A 46 4.56 0.95 -9.70
C SER A 46 5.81 1.31 -10.50
N LEU A 47 6.44 0.35 -11.17
CA LEU A 47 7.62 0.59 -12.00
C LEU A 47 7.30 1.50 -13.20
N VAL A 48 6.22 1.21 -13.93
CA VAL A 48 5.77 2.03 -15.06
C VAL A 48 5.46 3.46 -14.60
N MET A 49 4.77 3.62 -13.48
CA MET A 49 4.44 4.95 -12.95
C MET A 49 5.67 5.69 -12.43
N LEU A 50 6.66 5.00 -11.85
CA LEU A 50 7.94 5.59 -11.49
C LEU A 50 8.69 6.12 -12.72
N CYS A 51 8.79 5.32 -13.78
CA CYS A 51 9.41 5.75 -15.03
C CYS A 51 8.69 6.96 -15.62
N ARG A 52 7.35 6.94 -15.65
CA ARG A 52 6.54 8.09 -16.10
C ARG A 52 6.78 9.33 -15.23
N TYR A 53 6.82 9.18 -13.92
CA TYR A 53 7.06 10.29 -13.00
C TYR A 53 8.43 10.93 -13.23
N HIS A 54 9.48 10.12 -13.44
CA HIS A 54 10.81 10.61 -13.78
C HIS A 54 10.84 11.40 -15.11
N THR A 55 10.03 10.99 -16.09
CA THR A 55 9.98 11.69 -17.39
C THR A 55 9.13 12.97 -17.35
N SER A 56 8.10 13.01 -16.51
CA SER A 56 7.14 14.11 -16.47
C SER A 56 7.50 15.21 -15.46
N VAL A 57 8.09 14.85 -14.33
CA VAL A 57 8.31 15.77 -13.21
C VAL A 57 9.80 16.10 -13.09
N PRO A 58 10.20 17.39 -13.19
CA PRO A 58 11.57 17.79 -12.97
C PRO A 58 12.05 17.48 -11.54
N ALA A 59 13.33 17.11 -11.39
CA ALA A 59 13.95 16.84 -10.08
C ALA A 59 13.98 18.07 -9.15
N SER A 60 13.80 19.28 -9.68
CA SER A 60 13.63 20.52 -8.93
C SER A 60 12.28 20.65 -8.22
N SER A 61 11.30 19.79 -8.54
CA SER A 61 10.00 19.82 -7.87
C SER A 61 10.15 19.52 -6.37
N PRO A 62 9.54 20.32 -5.47
CA PRO A 62 9.71 20.16 -4.03
C PRO A 62 9.32 18.78 -3.47
N MET A 63 8.37 18.11 -4.12
CA MET A 63 7.87 16.79 -3.72
C MET A 63 8.62 15.63 -4.40
N TYR A 64 9.50 15.91 -5.37
CA TYR A 64 10.20 14.89 -6.16
C TYR A 64 10.86 13.79 -5.31
N PRO A 65 11.75 14.09 -4.34
CA PRO A 65 12.43 13.05 -3.58
C PRO A 65 11.47 12.19 -2.77
N THR A 66 10.41 12.79 -2.21
CA THR A 66 9.42 12.08 -1.41
C THR A 66 8.55 11.16 -2.29
N CYS A 67 8.12 11.60 -3.47
CA CYS A 67 7.33 10.77 -4.38
C CYS A 67 8.15 9.62 -4.97
N VAL A 68 9.41 9.85 -5.33
CA VAL A 68 10.31 8.80 -5.83
C VAL A 68 10.60 7.77 -4.75
N ALA A 69 10.86 8.21 -3.52
CA ALA A 69 11.03 7.29 -2.38
C ALA A 69 9.77 6.43 -2.15
N PHE A 70 8.58 7.02 -2.20
CA PHE A 70 7.32 6.29 -2.08
C PHE A 70 7.17 5.21 -3.16
N ALA A 71 7.56 5.52 -4.40
CA ALA A 71 7.50 4.57 -5.51
C ALA A 71 8.43 3.37 -5.31
N TRP A 72 9.67 3.61 -4.87
CA TRP A 72 10.61 2.53 -4.56
C TRP A 72 10.15 1.66 -3.39
N VAL A 73 9.62 2.29 -2.34
CA VAL A 73 9.03 1.57 -1.19
C VAL A 73 7.85 0.72 -1.64
N SER A 74 6.97 1.26 -2.49
CA SER A 74 5.83 0.52 -3.06
C SER A 74 6.28 -0.65 -3.93
N LEU A 75 7.26 -0.44 -4.81
CA LEU A 75 7.81 -1.49 -5.67
C LEU A 75 8.43 -2.62 -4.84
N ASN A 76 9.16 -2.29 -3.78
CA ASN A 76 9.73 -3.28 -2.86
C ASN A 76 8.63 -4.07 -2.13
N ALA A 77 7.55 -3.42 -1.70
CA ALA A 77 6.42 -4.11 -1.08
C ALA A 77 5.74 -5.10 -2.04
N TRP A 78 5.45 -4.67 -3.27
CA TRP A 78 4.83 -5.56 -4.25
C TRP A 78 5.74 -6.71 -4.67
N PHE A 79 7.05 -6.50 -4.68
CA PHE A 79 8.02 -7.57 -4.87
C PHE A 79 7.88 -8.63 -3.76
N TRP A 80 7.94 -8.23 -2.49
CA TRP A 80 7.82 -9.17 -1.38
C TRP A 80 6.45 -9.85 -1.31
N SER A 81 5.39 -9.12 -1.65
CA SER A 81 4.04 -9.69 -1.80
C SER A 81 3.98 -10.77 -2.88
N THR A 82 4.61 -10.53 -4.03
CA THR A 82 4.70 -11.53 -5.10
C THR A 82 5.47 -12.78 -4.64
N VAL A 83 6.59 -12.59 -3.93
CA VAL A 83 7.40 -13.69 -3.41
C VAL A 83 6.63 -14.52 -2.38
N PHE A 84 5.94 -13.86 -1.45
CA PHE A 84 5.11 -14.51 -0.43
C PHE A 84 3.99 -15.36 -1.02
N HIS A 85 3.20 -14.78 -1.94
CA HIS A 85 2.09 -15.49 -2.60
C HIS A 85 2.56 -16.60 -3.54
N THR A 86 3.80 -16.49 -4.04
CA THR A 86 4.44 -17.60 -4.76
C THR A 86 4.80 -18.72 -3.79
N LYS A 87 5.51 -18.40 -2.69
CA LYS A 87 5.98 -19.38 -1.73
C LYS A 87 5.93 -18.82 -0.31
N ASP A 88 4.98 -19.34 0.45
CA ASP A 88 4.78 -18.99 1.85
C ASP A 88 5.85 -19.64 2.75
N THR A 89 6.58 -18.81 3.47
CA THR A 89 7.59 -19.14 4.48
C THR A 89 7.56 -18.06 5.55
N ASP A 90 8.04 -18.36 6.76
CA ASP A 90 8.11 -17.39 7.86
C ASP A 90 8.82 -16.08 7.48
N LEU A 91 9.85 -16.16 6.63
CA LEU A 91 10.58 -14.98 6.17
C LEU A 91 9.75 -14.16 5.18
N THR A 92 9.17 -14.81 4.17
CA THR A 92 8.41 -14.12 3.13
C THR A 92 7.13 -13.49 3.67
N GLU A 93 6.46 -14.15 4.62
CA GLU A 93 5.30 -13.61 5.32
C GLU A 93 5.65 -12.34 6.11
N LYS A 94 6.74 -12.38 6.90
CA LYS A 94 7.24 -11.20 7.61
C LYS A 94 7.58 -10.06 6.67
N MET A 95 8.28 -10.35 5.58
CA MET A 95 8.69 -9.32 4.63
C MET A 95 7.50 -8.68 3.92
N ASP A 96 6.47 -9.45 3.54
CA ASP A 96 5.24 -8.89 2.95
C ASP A 96 4.58 -7.89 3.92
N TYR A 97 4.37 -8.29 5.18
CA TYR A 97 3.71 -7.44 6.18
C TYR A 97 4.53 -6.20 6.57
N PHE A 98 5.86 -6.35 6.74
CA PHE A 98 6.72 -5.22 7.10
C PHE A 98 6.82 -4.22 5.95
N CYS A 99 6.87 -4.69 4.70
CA CYS A 99 6.88 -3.80 3.55
C CYS A 99 5.53 -3.10 3.36
N ALA A 100 4.41 -3.80 3.54
CA ALA A 100 3.08 -3.19 3.54
C ALA A 100 2.96 -2.08 4.61
N SER A 101 3.42 -2.34 5.83
CA SER A 101 3.48 -1.35 6.92
C SER A 101 4.31 -0.12 6.53
N THR A 102 5.43 -0.35 5.85
CA THR A 102 6.32 0.72 5.37
C THR A 102 5.65 1.59 4.31
N VAL A 103 4.85 1.01 3.40
CA VAL A 103 4.09 1.76 2.38
C VAL A 103 3.08 2.70 3.05
N ILE A 104 2.31 2.20 4.02
CA ILE A 104 1.30 3.02 4.73
C ILE A 104 1.98 4.16 5.49
N LEU A 105 3.06 3.86 6.23
CA LEU A 105 3.82 4.89 6.95
C LEU A 105 4.44 5.92 6.00
N HIS A 106 4.94 5.50 4.84
CA HIS A 106 5.45 6.43 3.85
C HIS A 106 4.34 7.29 3.23
N SER A 107 3.12 6.76 3.05
CA SER A 107 1.97 7.57 2.64
C SER A 107 1.63 8.66 3.68
N VAL A 108 1.68 8.33 4.98
CA VAL A 108 1.51 9.31 6.06
C VAL A 108 2.63 10.35 6.03
N TYR A 109 3.88 9.93 5.81
CA TYR A 109 5.01 10.84 5.65
C TYR A 109 4.83 11.78 4.45
N LEU A 110 4.39 11.25 3.31
CA LEU A 110 4.13 12.02 2.09
C LEU A 110 3.06 13.10 2.35
N CYS A 111 1.99 12.75 3.06
CA CYS A 111 0.96 13.70 3.49
C CYS A 111 1.54 14.79 4.41
N CYS A 112 2.38 14.43 5.38
CA CYS A 112 3.05 15.39 6.26
C CYS A 112 3.95 16.37 5.49
N VAL A 113 4.79 15.86 4.58
CA VAL A 113 5.64 16.70 3.73
C VAL A 113 4.76 17.67 2.95
N ARG A 114 3.73 17.16 2.29
CA ARG A 114 2.84 17.96 1.45
C ARG A 114 2.05 19.03 2.21
N THR A 115 1.66 18.76 3.45
CA THR A 115 0.78 19.65 4.23
C THR A 115 1.55 20.67 5.06
N VAL A 116 2.70 20.29 5.63
CA VAL A 116 3.46 21.11 6.58
C VAL A 116 4.95 21.14 6.24
N GLY A 117 5.50 20.00 5.79
CA GLY A 117 6.95 19.83 5.63
C GLY A 117 7.60 20.72 4.58
N LEU A 118 6.89 21.09 3.51
CA LEU A 118 7.40 22.02 2.50
C LEU A 118 7.67 23.42 3.07
N GLN A 119 6.89 23.86 4.06
CA GLN A 119 7.09 25.15 4.73
C GLN A 119 8.03 25.02 5.94
N HIS A 120 8.03 23.85 6.59
CA HIS A 120 8.81 23.58 7.79
C HIS A 120 9.62 22.27 7.66
N PRO A 121 10.78 22.29 6.98
CA PRO A 121 11.58 21.07 6.72
C PRO A 121 12.06 20.34 7.99
N ALA A 122 12.27 21.08 9.08
CA ALA A 122 12.62 20.50 10.39
C ALA A 122 11.49 19.62 10.95
N VAL A 123 10.23 20.04 10.78
CA VAL A 123 9.05 19.27 11.19
C VAL A 123 8.96 17.97 10.39
N ALA A 124 9.14 18.03 9.07
CA ALA A 124 9.19 16.83 8.23
C ALA A 124 10.32 15.88 8.63
N SER A 125 11.49 16.42 8.95
CA SER A 125 12.65 15.60 9.35
C SER A 125 12.43 14.91 10.69
N ALA A 126 11.91 15.62 11.69
CA ALA A 126 11.55 15.06 12.99
C ALA A 126 10.43 14.01 12.86
N PHE A 127 9.41 14.31 12.05
CA PHE A 127 8.31 13.37 11.80
C PHE A 127 8.78 12.11 11.09
N ARG A 128 9.67 12.22 10.09
CA ARG A 128 10.30 11.07 9.45
C ARG A 128 11.05 10.20 10.47
N ALA A 129 11.83 10.82 11.36
CA ALA A 129 12.57 10.09 12.39
C ALA A 129 11.62 9.35 13.35
N LEU A 130 10.50 9.98 13.73
CA LEU A 130 9.46 9.34 14.54
C LEU A 130 8.86 8.11 13.83
N LEU A 131 8.48 8.25 12.56
CA LEU A 131 7.89 7.13 11.79
C LEU A 131 8.89 5.97 11.62
N LEU A 132 10.17 6.27 11.39
CA LEU A 132 11.23 5.25 11.32
C LEU A 132 11.45 4.56 12.66
N LEU A 133 11.42 5.29 13.77
CA LEU A 133 11.49 4.71 15.11
C LEU A 133 10.30 3.79 15.36
N MET A 134 9.08 4.22 15.04
CA MET A 134 7.87 3.40 15.15
C MET A 134 7.97 2.11 14.33
N LEU A 135 8.37 2.22 13.05
CA LEU A 135 8.57 1.06 12.18
C LEU A 135 9.63 0.11 12.74
N THR A 136 10.75 0.65 13.20
CA THR A 136 11.84 -0.15 13.76
C THR A 136 11.39 -0.90 15.01
N ALA A 137 10.66 -0.23 15.91
CA ALA A 137 10.09 -0.86 17.10
C ALA A 137 9.08 -1.95 16.74
N HIS A 138 8.17 -1.67 15.80
CA HIS A 138 7.17 -2.63 15.28
C HIS A 138 7.82 -3.88 14.70
N VAL A 139 8.77 -3.70 13.77
CA VAL A 139 9.50 -4.80 13.12
C VAL A 139 10.33 -5.58 14.13
N SER A 140 11.00 -4.90 15.07
CA SER A 140 11.81 -5.56 16.10
C SER A 140 10.94 -6.41 17.03
N TYR A 141 9.78 -5.92 17.45
CA TYR A 141 8.84 -6.67 18.26
C TYR A 141 8.37 -7.95 17.55
N LEU A 142 7.87 -7.81 16.32
CA LEU A 142 7.34 -8.92 15.54
C LEU A 142 8.42 -9.92 15.06
N SER A 143 9.68 -9.48 14.98
CA SER A 143 10.79 -10.34 14.57
C SER A 143 11.46 -11.07 15.73
N LEU A 144 11.65 -10.39 16.86
CA LEU A 144 12.50 -10.86 17.96
C LEU A 144 11.72 -11.41 19.16
N VAL A 145 10.46 -10.99 19.35
CA VAL A 145 9.66 -11.38 20.52
C VAL A 145 8.64 -12.44 20.14
N HIS A 146 7.61 -12.06 19.39
CA HIS A 146 6.56 -12.95 18.96
C HIS A 146 5.89 -12.38 17.71
N PHE A 147 5.76 -13.20 16.67
CA PHE A 147 5.05 -12.79 15.47
C PHE A 147 3.54 -12.96 15.67
N ASP A 148 2.87 -11.88 16.05
CA ASP A 148 1.43 -11.82 16.24
C ASP A 148 0.75 -11.13 15.05
N TYR A 149 0.02 -11.92 14.25
CA TYR A 149 -0.72 -11.43 13.10
C TYR A 149 -1.83 -10.43 13.48
N GLY A 150 -2.54 -10.67 14.58
CA GLY A 150 -3.62 -9.81 15.04
C GLY A 150 -3.10 -8.43 15.47
N TYR A 151 -1.95 -8.41 16.16
CA TYR A 151 -1.25 -7.16 16.47
C TYR A 151 -0.82 -6.43 15.19
N ASN A 152 -0.21 -7.14 14.22
CA ASN A 152 0.23 -6.53 12.97
C ASN A 152 -0.95 -5.90 12.20
N LEU A 153 -2.07 -6.62 12.11
CA LEU A 153 -3.29 -6.14 11.48
C LEU A 153 -3.83 -4.90 12.21
N ALA A 154 -3.94 -4.95 13.55
CA ALA A 154 -4.43 -3.82 14.34
C ALA A 154 -3.54 -2.56 14.19
N ALA A 155 -2.22 -2.73 14.19
CA ALA A 155 -1.28 -1.64 13.97
C ALA A 155 -1.45 -1.01 12.57
N ASN A 156 -1.54 -1.82 11.53
CA ASN A 156 -1.73 -1.34 10.16
C ASN A 156 -3.09 -0.65 9.97
N VAL A 157 -4.17 -1.19 10.57
CA VAL A 157 -5.48 -0.53 10.58
C VAL A 157 -5.40 0.83 11.27
N ALA A 158 -4.76 0.93 12.44
CA ALA A 158 -4.62 2.19 13.16
C ALA A 158 -3.86 3.25 12.35
N ILE A 159 -2.73 2.89 11.75
CA ILE A 159 -1.94 3.80 10.89
C ILE A 159 -2.71 4.14 9.61
N GLY A 160 -3.44 3.16 9.05
CA GLY A 160 -4.31 3.35 7.89
C GLY A 160 -5.42 4.36 8.15
N LEU A 161 -6.05 4.33 9.32
CA LEU A 161 -7.06 5.32 9.72
C LEU A 161 -6.47 6.73 9.82
N VAL A 162 -5.28 6.87 10.42
CA VAL A 162 -4.55 8.16 10.45
C VAL A 162 -4.28 8.66 9.04
N ASN A 163 -3.82 7.78 8.14
CA ASN A 163 -3.56 8.11 6.75
C ASN A 163 -4.81 8.62 6.04
N VAL A 164 -5.94 7.91 6.17
CA VAL A 164 -7.21 8.26 5.54
C VAL A 164 -7.75 9.59 6.07
N VAL A 165 -7.79 9.77 7.39
CA VAL A 165 -8.29 11.00 8.02
C VAL A 165 -7.46 12.20 7.56
N TRP A 166 -6.14 12.10 7.57
CA TRP A 166 -5.26 13.22 7.19
C TRP A 166 -5.42 13.56 5.71
N TRP A 167 -5.31 12.57 4.81
CA TRP A 167 -5.46 12.82 3.37
C TRP A 167 -6.84 13.38 3.03
N LEU A 168 -7.93 12.82 3.58
CA LEU A 168 -9.28 13.33 3.32
C LEU A 168 -9.45 14.75 3.86
N ALA A 169 -8.99 15.04 5.08
CA ALA A 169 -9.07 16.40 5.64
C ALA A 169 -8.32 17.41 4.75
N TRP A 170 -7.12 17.06 4.29
CA TRP A 170 -6.37 17.89 3.35
C TRP A 170 -7.10 18.04 2.01
N CYS A 171 -7.65 16.95 1.47
CA CYS A 171 -8.38 16.97 0.20
C CYS A 171 -9.60 17.89 0.27
N LEU A 172 -10.43 17.72 1.30
CA LEU A 172 -11.67 18.47 1.50
C LEU A 172 -11.41 19.97 1.67
N ARG A 173 -10.31 20.34 2.34
CA ARG A 173 -9.90 21.74 2.50
C ARG A 173 -9.45 22.38 1.19
N ASN A 174 -8.83 21.61 0.29
CA ASN A 174 -8.18 22.14 -0.92
C ASN A 174 -8.96 21.90 -2.22
N GLN A 175 -10.02 21.08 -2.21
CA GLN A 175 -10.78 20.67 -3.40
C GLN A 175 -11.31 21.81 -4.28
N ARG A 176 -11.59 22.99 -3.68
CA ARG A 176 -12.06 24.17 -4.43
C ARG A 176 -10.94 24.89 -5.17
N ARG A 177 -9.72 24.82 -4.64
CA ARG A 177 -8.54 25.52 -5.19
C ARG A 177 -7.72 24.64 -6.12
N LEU A 178 -7.66 23.34 -5.82
CA LEU A 178 -6.80 22.37 -6.49
C LEU A 178 -7.67 21.24 -7.10
N PRO A 179 -8.08 21.34 -8.38
CA PRO A 179 -8.98 20.35 -9.00
C PRO A 179 -8.42 18.93 -9.02
N HIS A 180 -7.09 18.77 -9.15
CA HIS A 180 -6.41 17.46 -9.18
C HIS A 180 -6.54 16.67 -7.87
N VAL A 181 -6.83 17.34 -6.75
CA VAL A 181 -7.04 16.72 -5.43
C VAL A 181 -8.23 15.74 -5.43
N ARG A 182 -9.18 15.88 -6.37
CA ARG A 182 -10.27 14.90 -6.54
C ARG A 182 -9.73 13.49 -6.84
N LYS A 183 -8.62 13.38 -7.57
CA LYS A 183 -7.96 12.08 -7.83
C LYS A 183 -7.50 11.44 -6.53
N CYS A 184 -6.83 12.21 -5.66
CA CYS A 184 -6.40 11.74 -4.33
C CYS A 184 -7.60 11.32 -3.47
N MET A 185 -8.66 12.11 -3.43
CA MET A 185 -9.86 11.79 -2.66
C MET A 185 -10.50 10.47 -3.14
N VAL A 186 -10.62 10.26 -4.45
CA VAL A 186 -11.11 9.00 -5.02
C VAL A 186 -10.20 7.84 -4.63
N VAL A 187 -8.88 8.00 -4.74
CA VAL A 187 -7.91 6.97 -4.33
C VAL A 187 -8.09 6.58 -2.86
N VAL A 188 -8.16 7.57 -1.97
CA VAL A 188 -8.24 7.32 -0.52
C VAL A 188 -9.54 6.60 -0.15
N LEU A 189 -10.67 7.00 -0.77
CA LEU A 189 -11.96 6.33 -0.57
C LEU A 189 -11.98 4.92 -1.15
N LEU A 190 -11.41 4.72 -2.36
CA LEU A 190 -11.32 3.40 -2.97
C LEU A 190 -10.43 2.46 -2.16
N LEU A 191 -9.24 2.90 -1.74
CA LEU A 191 -8.36 2.09 -0.90
C LEU A 191 -9.03 1.73 0.43
N GLN A 192 -9.77 2.65 1.06
CA GLN A 192 -10.47 2.34 2.30
C GLN A 192 -11.67 1.41 2.10
N GLY A 193 -12.41 1.55 0.99
CA GLY A 193 -13.54 0.67 0.68
C GLY A 193 -13.08 -0.73 0.31
N LEU A 194 -12.02 -0.82 -0.49
CA LEU A 194 -11.43 -2.08 -0.90
C LEU A 194 -10.80 -2.80 0.34
N SER A 195 -10.28 -2.10 1.36
CA SER A 195 -9.58 -2.77 2.48
C SER A 195 -10.56 -3.48 3.41
N LEU A 196 -11.86 -3.17 3.29
CA LEU A 196 -12.92 -3.95 3.90
C LEU A 196 -12.97 -5.39 3.37
N LEU A 197 -12.50 -5.65 2.15
CA LEU A 197 -12.39 -7.01 1.61
C LEU A 197 -11.47 -7.88 2.48
N GLU A 198 -10.39 -7.31 3.00
CA GLU A 198 -9.45 -7.99 3.90
C GLU A 198 -10.11 -8.36 5.24
N LEU A 199 -11.11 -7.59 5.68
CA LEU A 199 -11.90 -7.90 6.87
C LEU A 199 -13.01 -8.93 6.60
N LEU A 200 -13.45 -9.10 5.36
CA LEU A 200 -14.50 -10.05 5.00
C LEU A 200 -13.97 -11.50 4.94
N ASP A 201 -12.71 -11.69 4.54
CA ASP A 201 -11.98 -12.98 4.55
C ASP A 201 -12.83 -14.19 4.08
N PHE A 202 -13.47 -14.05 2.92
CA PHE A 202 -14.35 -15.10 2.38
C PHE A 202 -13.55 -16.22 1.67
N PRO A 203 -14.09 -17.45 1.59
CA PRO A 203 -13.40 -18.58 0.97
C PRO A 203 -13.12 -18.37 -0.54
N PRO A 204 -12.00 -18.87 -1.07
CA PRO A 204 -11.60 -18.66 -2.46
C PRO A 204 -12.62 -19.25 -3.44
N PHE A 205 -13.09 -18.43 -4.37
CA PHE A 205 -13.81 -18.87 -5.56
C PHE A 205 -12.90 -19.76 -6.40
N PHE A 206 -13.44 -20.92 -6.80
CA PHE A 206 -12.70 -21.96 -7.53
C PHE A 206 -11.37 -22.39 -6.88
N TRP A 207 -11.22 -22.17 -5.57
CA TRP A 207 -9.99 -22.40 -4.82
C TRP A 207 -8.78 -21.59 -5.31
N VAL A 208 -9.00 -20.48 -6.02
CA VAL A 208 -7.93 -19.65 -6.59
C VAL A 208 -8.11 -18.17 -6.26
N LEU A 209 -9.34 -17.66 -6.25
CA LEU A 209 -9.63 -16.23 -6.11
C LEU A 209 -10.37 -15.94 -4.80
N ASP A 210 -9.68 -15.43 -3.80
CA ASP A 210 -10.22 -15.04 -2.50
C ASP A 210 -10.39 -13.50 -2.37
N ALA A 211 -10.76 -13.06 -1.18
CA ALA A 211 -10.91 -11.63 -0.88
C ALA A 211 -9.60 -10.86 -1.06
N HIS A 212 -8.47 -11.46 -0.66
CA HIS A 212 -7.16 -10.84 -0.73
C HIS A 212 -6.70 -10.66 -2.19
N ALA A 213 -6.86 -11.68 -3.04
CA ALA A 213 -6.57 -11.57 -4.46
C ALA A 213 -7.42 -10.50 -5.15
N ILE A 214 -8.71 -10.37 -4.81
CA ILE A 214 -9.57 -9.30 -5.35
C ILE A 214 -9.08 -7.92 -4.91
N TRP A 215 -8.66 -7.78 -3.65
CA TRP A 215 -8.02 -6.57 -3.16
C TRP A 215 -6.79 -6.21 -4.01
N HIS A 216 -5.85 -7.14 -4.21
CA HIS A 216 -4.66 -6.93 -5.05
C HIS A 216 -5.02 -6.53 -6.49
N ILE A 217 -5.97 -7.21 -7.13
CA ILE A 217 -6.37 -6.87 -8.51
C ILE A 217 -6.95 -5.45 -8.57
N SER A 218 -7.76 -5.09 -7.58
CA SER A 218 -8.47 -3.81 -7.54
C SER A 218 -7.55 -2.63 -7.25
N THR A 219 -6.42 -2.84 -6.56
CA THR A 219 -5.47 -1.77 -6.24
C THR A 219 -4.60 -1.34 -7.43
N ILE A 220 -4.48 -2.15 -8.48
CA ILE A 220 -3.69 -1.82 -9.69
C ILE A 220 -4.12 -0.48 -10.32
N PRO A 221 -5.39 -0.28 -10.74
CA PRO A 221 -5.81 1.00 -11.32
C PRO A 221 -5.81 2.14 -10.28
N VAL A 222 -6.02 1.84 -9.01
CA VAL A 222 -6.00 2.82 -7.92
C VAL A 222 -4.59 3.39 -7.74
N HIS A 223 -3.58 2.53 -7.84
CA HIS A 223 -2.18 2.92 -7.77
C HIS A 223 -1.79 3.85 -8.93
N VAL A 224 -2.21 3.52 -10.15
CA VAL A 224 -2.00 4.38 -11.33
C VAL A 224 -2.65 5.75 -11.14
N LEU A 225 -3.88 5.78 -10.61
CA LEU A 225 -4.58 7.03 -10.31
C LEU A 225 -3.86 7.88 -9.24
N PHE A 226 -3.28 7.23 -8.23
CA PHE A 226 -2.53 7.93 -7.19
C PHE A 226 -1.27 8.59 -7.73
N PHE A 227 -0.51 7.90 -8.59
CA PHE A 227 0.66 8.50 -9.23
C PHE A 227 0.28 9.64 -10.19
N SER A 228 -0.86 9.53 -10.88
CA SER A 228 -1.36 10.65 -11.69
C SER A 228 -1.69 11.88 -10.83
N PHE A 229 -2.20 11.69 -9.60
CA PHE A 229 -2.34 12.78 -8.63
C PHE A 229 -0.99 13.36 -8.21
N LEU A 230 -0.01 12.51 -7.88
CA LEU A 230 1.32 12.96 -7.45
C LEU A 230 2.03 13.76 -8.55
N GLU A 231 1.91 13.34 -9.81
CA GLU A 231 2.44 14.06 -10.97
C GLU A 231 1.84 15.47 -11.08
N ASP A 232 0.50 15.56 -11.10
CA ASP A 232 -0.21 16.85 -11.19
C ASP A 232 0.15 17.78 -10.03
N ASP A 233 0.20 17.26 -8.81
CA ASP A 233 0.48 18.04 -7.61
C ASP A 233 1.94 18.54 -7.57
N SER A 234 2.88 17.69 -7.97
CA SER A 234 4.30 18.06 -8.09
C SER A 234 4.55 19.12 -9.16
N LEU A 235 3.85 19.06 -10.29
CA LEU A 235 3.92 20.07 -11.35
C LEU A 235 3.26 21.39 -10.92
N TYR A 236 2.15 21.32 -10.19
CA TYR A 236 1.52 22.50 -9.59
C TYR A 236 2.47 23.21 -8.62
N LEU A 237 3.09 22.46 -7.69
CA LEU A 237 4.01 23.02 -6.70
C LEU A 237 5.27 23.63 -7.32
N LEU A 238 5.79 23.01 -8.39
CA LEU A 238 6.92 23.56 -9.13
C LEU A 238 6.58 24.93 -9.71
N LYS A 239 5.43 25.06 -10.38
CA LYS A 239 4.95 26.34 -10.92
C LYS A 239 4.75 27.40 -9.84
N GLU A 240 4.19 27.02 -8.69
CA GLU A 240 4.01 27.93 -7.56
C GLU A 240 5.36 28.41 -6.99
N SER A 241 6.34 27.51 -6.90
CA SER A 241 7.70 27.84 -6.45
C SER A 241 8.41 28.80 -7.41
N GLU A 242 8.31 28.55 -8.71
CA GLU A 242 8.89 29.42 -9.75
C GLU A 242 8.23 30.80 -9.77
N ALA A 243 6.92 30.88 -9.53
CA ALA A 243 6.20 32.15 -9.47
C ALA A 243 6.64 33.00 -8.28
N LYS A 244 6.87 32.39 -7.10
CA LYS A 244 7.39 33.09 -5.91
C LYS A 244 8.79 33.63 -6.16
N PHE A 245 9.67 32.81 -6.74
CA PHE A 245 11.03 33.24 -7.05
C PHE A 245 11.11 34.41 -8.05
N LYS A 246 10.13 34.56 -8.95
CA LYS A 246 10.06 35.69 -9.89
C LYS A 246 9.56 36.99 -9.26
N LEU A 247 8.97 36.93 -8.07
CA LEU A 247 8.40 38.08 -7.36
C LEU A 247 9.35 38.64 -6.29
N ASP A 248 10.36 37.86 -5.89
CA ASP A 248 11.44 38.24 -4.97
C ASP A 248 12.65 38.81 -5.74
#